data_AF-A0A1E4K835-F1
#
_entry.id   AF-A0A1E4K835-F1
#
_cell.length_a   1.000
_cell.length_b   1.000
_cell.length_c   1.000
_cell.angle_alpha   90.00
_cell.angle_beta   90.00
_cell.angle_gamma   90.00
#
_symmetry.space_group_name_H-M   'P 1'
#
loop_
_entity.id
_entity.type
_entity.pdbx_description
1 polymer ?
#
loop_
_entity_poly.entity_id
_entity_poly.type
_entity_poly.pdbx_seq_one_letter_code
_entity_poly.pdbx_strand_id
1 'polypeptide(L)'
;MFEQDDFIFRYTRADALKDGVLVDAGAMANEAGFRVPVALTAKVWATCVGWSADERTPQDESGRLWDVLWMASLAARATARRGDSGRVLFEVLVVPRGGRRPRLTRLALLIGPGDQGECVATILTPDED
;
A
#
# COMPACT_ATOMS: atom_id res chain seq x y z
N MET A 1 -37.22 -27.51 -8.31
CA MET A 1 -36.72 -26.44 -9.19
C MET A 1 -35.93 -25.54 -8.27
N PHE A 2 -34.59 -25.65 -8.29
CA PHE A 2 -33.75 -24.80 -7.47
C PHE A 2 -33.55 -23.50 -8.23
N GLU A 3 -34.07 -22.41 -7.67
CA GLU A 3 -33.88 -21.06 -8.20
C GLU A 3 -32.39 -20.73 -8.17
N GLN A 4 -31.87 -20.28 -9.31
CA GLN A 4 -30.53 -19.73 -9.46
C GLN A 4 -30.54 -18.32 -8.86
N ASP A 5 -30.48 -18.14 -7.54
CA ASP A 5 -30.47 -16.76 -6.99
C ASP A 5 -29.80 -16.58 -5.62
N ASP A 6 -28.68 -17.28 -5.39
CA ASP A 6 -27.74 -16.91 -4.31
C ASP A 6 -26.32 -16.75 -4.89
N PHE A 7 -26.16 -15.82 -5.83
CA PHE A 7 -24.84 -15.39 -6.27
C PHE A 7 -24.24 -14.43 -5.22
N ILE A 8 -23.44 -14.96 -4.29
CA ILE A 8 -22.58 -14.13 -3.44
C ILE A 8 -21.44 -13.60 -4.32
N PHE A 9 -21.57 -12.37 -4.82
CA PHE A 9 -20.47 -11.72 -5.51
C PHE A 9 -19.36 -11.43 -4.51
N ARG A 10 -18.24 -12.15 -4.60
CA ARG A 10 -17.06 -11.92 -3.78
C ARG A 10 -16.20 -10.86 -4.47
N TYR A 11 -16.11 -9.67 -3.88
CA TYR A 11 -15.17 -8.65 -4.34
C TYR A 11 -13.74 -9.12 -4.10
N THR A 12 -12.95 -9.25 -5.17
CA THR A 12 -11.59 -9.79 -5.12
C THR A 12 -10.54 -8.68 -5.05
N ARG A 13 -9.32 -9.03 -4.65
CA ARG A 13 -8.16 -8.12 -4.74
C ARG A 13 -7.90 -7.74 -6.21
N ALA A 14 -8.06 -8.68 -7.13
CA ALA A 14 -7.96 -8.41 -8.56
C ALA A 14 -8.97 -7.36 -9.02
N ASP A 15 -10.22 -7.42 -8.53
CA ASP A 15 -11.22 -6.39 -8.79
C ASP A 15 -10.79 -5.04 -8.18
N ALA A 16 -10.30 -5.05 -6.94
CA ALA A 16 -9.81 -3.84 -6.28
C ALA A 16 -8.65 -3.16 -7.03
N LEU A 17 -7.73 -3.94 -7.61
CA LEU A 17 -6.65 -3.43 -8.46
C LEU A 17 -7.19 -2.87 -9.78
N LYS A 18 -8.16 -3.57 -10.39
CA LYS A 18 -8.79 -3.16 -11.65
C LYS A 18 -9.58 -1.86 -11.51
N ASP A 19 -10.29 -1.71 -10.40
CA ASP A 19 -11.10 -0.52 -10.08
C ASP A 19 -10.25 0.65 -9.54
N GLY A 20 -8.95 0.42 -9.29
CA GLY A 20 -8.03 1.43 -8.76
C GLY A 20 -8.21 1.71 -7.27
N VAL A 21 -8.99 0.90 -6.55
CA VAL A 21 -9.09 0.92 -5.08
C VAL A 21 -7.75 0.52 -4.46
N LEU A 22 -7.06 -0.42 -5.10
CA LEU A 22 -5.66 -0.75 -4.85
C LEU A 22 -4.82 -0.33 -6.04
N VAL A 23 -3.62 0.18 -5.76
CA VAL A 23 -2.61 0.54 -6.75
C VAL A 23 -1.40 -0.36 -6.56
N ASP A 24 -1.03 -1.11 -7.60
CA ASP A 24 0.15 -1.98 -7.58
C ASP A 24 1.44 -1.15 -7.43
N ALA A 25 2.29 -1.54 -6.48
CA ALA A 25 3.60 -0.93 -6.28
C ALA A 25 4.64 -1.35 -7.34
N GLY A 26 4.32 -2.39 -8.12
CA GLY A 26 5.15 -2.90 -9.21
C GLY A 26 6.51 -3.43 -8.74
N ALA A 27 7.48 -3.42 -9.66
CA ALA A 27 8.80 -4.01 -9.44
C ALA A 27 9.60 -3.34 -8.31
N MET A 28 9.34 -2.06 -8.02
CA MET A 28 10.03 -1.30 -6.97
C MET A 28 9.83 -1.90 -5.57
N ALA A 29 8.71 -2.60 -5.33
CA ALA A 29 8.50 -3.33 -4.08
C ALA A 29 9.55 -4.42 -3.87
N ASN A 30 9.96 -5.12 -4.92
CA ASN A 30 11.00 -6.14 -4.85
C ASN A 30 12.36 -5.50 -4.53
N GLU A 31 12.67 -4.37 -5.16
CA GLU A 31 13.90 -3.59 -4.91
C GLU A 31 13.96 -3.08 -3.46
N ALA A 32 12.82 -2.68 -2.89
CA ALA A 32 12.71 -2.29 -1.49
C ALA A 32 12.82 -3.47 -0.50
N GLY A 33 12.82 -4.72 -1.01
CA GLY A 33 13.06 -5.94 -0.24
C GLY A 33 11.81 -6.80 0.05
N PHE A 34 10.65 -6.47 -0.52
CA PHE A 34 9.48 -7.35 -0.46
C PHE A 34 9.68 -8.57 -1.36
N ARG A 35 9.11 -9.71 -0.95
CA ARG A 35 9.09 -10.96 -1.73
C ARG A 35 7.68 -11.40 -2.11
N VAL A 36 6.71 -10.53 -1.85
CA VAL A 36 5.29 -10.74 -2.05
C VAL A 36 4.75 -9.54 -2.83
N PRO A 37 3.67 -9.69 -3.61
CA PRO A 37 3.02 -8.56 -4.26
C PRO A 37 2.61 -7.50 -3.23
N VAL A 38 2.90 -6.22 -3.52
CA VAL A 38 2.56 -5.09 -2.66
C VAL A 38 1.63 -4.16 -3.42
N ALA A 39 0.54 -3.76 -2.77
CA ALA A 39 -0.32 -2.69 -3.27
C ALA A 39 -0.50 -1.61 -2.20
N LEU A 40 -0.81 -0.39 -2.63
CA LEU A 40 -1.21 0.72 -1.78
C LEU A 40 -2.70 0.96 -1.96
N THR A 41 -3.43 1.38 -0.93
CA THR A 41 -4.81 1.87 -1.15
C THR A 41 -4.79 3.15 -1.98
N ALA A 42 -5.86 3.41 -2.71
CA ALA A 42 -6.04 4.65 -3.48
C ALA A 42 -5.83 5.90 -2.62
N LYS A 43 -6.26 5.86 -1.36
CA LYS A 43 -6.06 6.93 -0.37
C LYS A 43 -4.58 7.16 -0.12
N VAL A 44 -3.81 6.13 0.26
CA VAL A 44 -2.37 6.26 0.48
C VAL A 44 -1.64 6.69 -0.79
N TRP A 45 -1.99 6.10 -1.94
CA TRP A 45 -1.42 6.51 -3.21
C TRP A 45 -1.63 8.01 -3.44
N ALA A 46 -2.87 8.49 -3.39
CA ALA A 46 -3.18 9.89 -3.64
C ALA A 46 -2.53 10.86 -2.63
N THR A 47 -2.39 10.46 -1.37
CA THR A 47 -1.83 11.33 -0.33
C THR A 47 -0.31 11.33 -0.26
N CYS A 48 0.32 10.19 -0.58
CA CYS A 48 1.75 9.97 -0.32
C CYS A 48 2.60 9.90 -1.59
N VAL A 49 2.06 9.34 -2.67
CA VAL A 49 2.83 8.96 -3.87
C VAL A 49 2.40 9.78 -5.08
N GLY A 50 1.14 9.62 -5.48
CA GLY A 50 0.57 10.12 -6.72
C GLY A 50 0.66 11.63 -6.83
N TRP A 51 1.18 12.10 -7.97
CA TRP A 51 1.48 13.50 -8.18
C TRP A 51 1.11 13.97 -9.59
N SER A 52 0.60 15.19 -9.72
CA SER A 52 0.27 15.76 -11.03
C SER A 52 1.46 16.51 -11.64
N ALA A 53 1.62 16.46 -12.96
CA ALA A 53 2.74 17.13 -13.65
C ALA A 53 2.78 18.66 -13.44
N ASP A 54 1.64 19.27 -13.07
CA ASP A 54 1.49 20.72 -12.90
C ASP A 54 1.99 21.22 -11.53
N GLU A 55 2.17 20.33 -10.57
CA GLU A 55 2.58 20.69 -9.22
C GLU A 55 4.12 20.67 -9.10
N ARG A 56 4.76 21.83 -8.87
CA ARG A 56 6.23 21.93 -8.70
C ARG A 56 6.67 21.48 -7.30
N THR A 57 7.21 20.26 -7.22
CA THR A 57 7.69 19.58 -6.01
C THR A 57 9.18 19.26 -6.11
N PRO A 58 9.90 19.18 -4.97
CA PRO A 58 11.30 18.75 -4.95
C PRO A 58 11.51 17.25 -5.22
N GLN A 59 10.46 16.42 -5.16
CA GLN A 59 10.51 14.97 -5.37
C GLN A 59 9.51 14.52 -6.45
N ASP A 60 9.89 13.50 -7.22
CA ASP A 60 9.04 12.82 -8.20
C ASP A 60 8.24 11.66 -7.57
N GLU A 61 7.31 11.09 -8.34
CA GLU A 61 6.43 10.00 -7.90
C GLU A 61 7.21 8.74 -7.52
N SER A 62 8.24 8.38 -8.30
CA SER A 62 9.10 7.23 -8.06
C SER A 62 9.86 7.33 -6.73
N GLY A 63 10.46 8.49 -6.43
CA GLY A 63 11.15 8.73 -5.16
C GLY A 63 10.20 8.67 -3.95
N ARG A 64 8.98 9.16 -4.10
CA ARG A 64 7.95 9.07 -3.06
C ARG A 64 7.48 7.64 -2.82
N LEU A 65 7.26 6.87 -3.89
CA LEU A 65 6.94 5.46 -3.79
C LEU A 65 8.06 4.69 -3.10
N TRP A 66 9.32 4.98 -3.46
CA TRP A 66 10.49 4.40 -2.83
C TRP A 66 10.52 4.67 -1.32
N ASP A 67 10.31 5.92 -0.88
CA ASP A 67 10.31 6.29 0.53
C ASP A 67 9.26 5.49 1.33
N VAL A 68 8.05 5.34 0.78
CA VAL A 68 6.97 4.56 1.40
C VAL A 68 7.34 3.08 1.49
N LEU A 69 7.80 2.48 0.39
CA LEU A 69 8.14 1.05 0.34
C LEU A 69 9.34 0.71 1.23
N TRP A 70 10.36 1.56 1.24
CA TRP A 70 11.55 1.38 2.05
C TRP A 70 11.24 1.42 3.55
N MET A 71 10.45 2.41 3.99
CA MET A 71 10.03 2.50 5.39
C MET A 71 9.14 1.32 5.80
N ALA A 72 8.22 0.90 4.93
CA ALA A 72 7.40 -0.30 5.16
C ALA A 72 8.27 -1.56 5.28
N SER A 73 9.29 -1.73 4.42
CA SER A 73 10.16 -2.91 4.46
C SER A 73 11.05 -2.95 5.71
N LEU A 74 11.51 -1.79 6.18
CA LEU A 74 12.24 -1.66 7.44
C LEU A 74 11.36 -2.09 8.63
N ALA A 75 10.13 -1.59 8.68
CA ALA A 75 9.17 -1.93 9.73
C ALA A 75 8.82 -3.42 9.71
N ALA A 76 8.50 -3.98 8.55
CA ALA A 76 8.20 -5.40 8.39
C ALA A 76 9.34 -6.30 8.91
N ARG A 77 10.58 -5.98 8.54
CA ARG A 77 11.76 -6.72 9.01
C ARG A 77 11.99 -6.56 10.52
N ALA A 78 11.67 -5.40 11.09
CA ALA A 78 11.78 -5.18 12.53
C ALA A 78 10.75 -6.01 13.31
N THR A 79 9.49 -6.04 12.84
CA THR A 79 8.40 -6.83 13.41
C THR A 79 8.65 -8.32 13.29
N ALA A 80 9.09 -8.80 12.11
CA ALA A 80 9.40 -10.22 11.90
C ALA A 80 10.48 -10.74 12.85
N ARG A 81 11.49 -9.92 13.20
CA ARG A 81 12.52 -10.29 14.18
C ARG A 81 11.99 -10.44 15.60
N ARG A 82 10.84 -9.83 15.92
CA ARG A 82 10.17 -9.92 17.23
C ARG A 82 9.19 -11.09 17.30
N GLY A 83 8.89 -11.74 16.17
CA GLY A 83 7.88 -12.80 16.08
C GLY A 83 6.43 -12.29 16.04
N ASP A 84 6.24 -10.97 15.88
CA ASP A 84 4.92 -10.37 15.78
C ASP A 84 4.35 -10.57 14.36
N SER A 85 3.04 -10.74 14.27
CA SER A 85 2.33 -10.92 13.01
C SER A 85 1.12 -9.99 12.93
N GLY A 86 0.62 -9.76 11.71
CA GLY A 86 -0.53 -8.89 11.47
C GLY A 86 -0.16 -7.50 10.98
N ARG A 87 -0.87 -6.49 11.47
CA ARG A 87 -0.78 -5.09 11.02
C ARG A 87 0.48 -4.41 11.61
N VAL A 88 1.38 -3.95 10.74
CA VAL A 88 2.63 -3.29 11.13
C VAL A 88 2.50 -1.79 10.91
N LEU A 89 2.52 -1.00 11.98
CA LEU A 89 2.54 0.45 11.90
C LEU A 89 3.94 0.96 11.58
N PHE A 90 4.01 1.98 10.72
CA PHE A 90 5.25 2.67 10.40
C PHE A 90 5.00 4.14 10.08
N GLU A 91 6.07 4.91 10.02
CA GLU A 91 6.03 6.35 9.77
C GLU A 91 6.94 6.70 8.59
N VAL A 92 6.48 7.63 7.75
CA VAL A 92 7.21 8.13 6.59
C VAL A 92 7.04 9.65 6.48
N LEU A 93 8.10 10.34 6.07
CA LEU A 93 8.03 11.78 5.82
C LEU A 93 7.46 12.04 4.42
N VAL A 94 6.28 12.65 4.37
CA VAL A 94 5.59 12.95 3.11
C VAL A 94 5.49 14.45 2.94
N VAL A 95 5.90 14.96 1.79
CA VAL A 95 5.59 16.35 1.41
C VAL A 95 4.16 16.40 0.88
N PRO A 96 3.20 17.04 1.59
CA PRO A 96 1.81 17.08 1.14
C PRO A 96 1.68 17.91 -0.15
N ARG A 97 0.60 17.66 -0.90
CA ARG A 97 0.24 18.43 -2.10
C ARG A 97 0.17 19.92 -1.79
N GLY A 98 0.72 20.75 -2.70
CA GLY A 98 0.87 22.19 -2.52
C GLY A 98 1.84 22.64 -1.40
N GLY A 99 2.45 21.69 -0.67
CA GLY A 99 3.39 21.97 0.40
C GLY A 99 4.85 21.84 -0.03
N ARG A 100 5.76 22.35 0.81
CA ARG A 100 7.22 22.18 0.65
C ARG A 100 7.90 21.54 1.85
N ARG A 101 7.18 21.39 2.97
CA ARG A 101 7.73 20.85 4.22
C ARG A 101 7.25 19.41 4.40
N PRO A 102 8.16 18.44 4.54
CA PRO A 102 7.77 17.07 4.87
C PRO A 102 7.00 17.01 6.20
N ARG A 103 6.01 16.13 6.26
CA ARG A 103 5.21 15.85 7.46
C ARG A 103 5.31 14.37 7.77
N LEU A 104 5.47 14.05 9.05
CA LEU A 104 5.45 12.67 9.50
C LEU A 104 4.04 12.10 9.32
N THR A 105 3.92 11.08 8.50
CA THR A 105 2.67 10.42 8.14
C THR A 105 2.72 8.99 8.62
N ARG A 106 1.72 8.59 9.39
CA ARG A 106 1.56 7.23 9.88
C ARG A 106 0.83 6.38 8.86
N LEU A 107 1.37 5.19 8.59
CA LEU A 107 0.80 4.19 7.71
C LEU A 107 0.85 2.81 8.38
N ALA A 108 0.14 1.87 7.81
CA ALA A 108 0.13 0.48 8.19
C ALA A 108 0.50 -0.40 6.99
N LEU A 109 1.21 -1.49 7.26
CA LEU A 109 1.42 -2.60 6.34
C LEU A 109 0.62 -3.79 6.87
N LEU A 110 -0.32 -4.28 6.08
CA LEU A 110 -1.08 -5.50 6.34
C LEU A 110 -0.57 -6.61 5.43
N ILE A 111 -0.18 -7.75 6.02
CA ILE A 111 0.21 -8.95 5.30
C ILE A 111 -0.88 -10.00 5.50
N GLY A 112 -1.39 -10.58 4.41
CA GLY A 112 -2.50 -11.52 4.45
C GLY A 112 -2.65 -12.33 3.16
N PRO A 113 -3.66 -13.21 3.09
CA PRO A 113 -3.96 -13.98 1.89
C PRO A 113 -4.58 -13.10 0.79
N GLY A 114 -4.13 -13.31 -0.44
CA GLY A 114 -4.75 -12.80 -1.66
C GLY A 114 -5.89 -13.70 -2.15
N ASP A 115 -6.27 -13.54 -3.42
CA ASP A 115 -7.47 -14.17 -3.98
C ASP A 115 -7.37 -15.69 -4.07
N GLN A 116 -6.15 -16.21 -4.23
CA GLN A 116 -5.85 -17.64 -4.31
C GLN A 116 -5.09 -18.14 -3.07
N GLY A 117 -5.10 -17.37 -1.97
CA GLY A 117 -4.38 -17.70 -0.74
C GLY A 117 -2.88 -17.42 -0.79
N GLU A 118 -2.37 -16.82 -1.86
CA GLU A 118 -1.00 -16.33 -1.96
C GLU A 118 -0.76 -15.21 -0.94
N CYS A 119 0.45 -15.12 -0.40
CA CYS A 119 0.77 -14.04 0.53
C CYS A 119 0.90 -12.71 -0.23
N VAL A 120 0.16 -11.69 0.21
CA VAL A 120 0.20 -10.33 -0.35
C VAL A 120 0.38 -9.31 0.77
N ALA A 121 0.93 -8.14 0.41
CA ALA A 121 1.02 -6.99 1.29
C ALA A 121 0.16 -5.83 0.78
N THR A 122 -0.44 -5.11 1.71
CA THR A 122 -1.19 -3.88 1.42
C THR A 122 -0.74 -2.77 2.36
N ILE A 123 -0.40 -1.61 1.80
CA ILE A 123 -0.10 -0.40 2.56
C ILE A 123 -1.34 0.48 2.57
N LEU A 124 -1.76 0.86 3.78
CA LEU A 124 -3.00 1.58 4.05
C LEU A 124 -2.77 2.57 5.18
N THR A 125 -3.68 3.52 5.37
CA THR A 125 -3.71 4.38 6.55
C THR A 125 -4.08 3.54 7.79
N PRO A 126 -3.69 3.94 9.02
CA PRO A 126 -3.96 3.16 10.23
C PRO A 126 -5.44 3.00 10.59
N ASP A 127 -6.30 3.87 10.03
CA ASP A 127 -7.75 3.93 10.21
C ASP A 127 -8.53 3.20 9.09
N GLU A 128 -7.88 2.79 8.01
CA GLU A 128 -8.50 1.91 7.01
C GLU A 128 -8.58 0.48 7.55
N ASP A 129 -9.71 -0.20 7.30
CA ASP A 129 -9.95 -1.61 7.63
C ASP A 129 -9.86 -2.50 6.38
#